data_AF-A0A2S9V789-F1
#
_entry.id   AF-A0A2S9V789-F1
#
_cell.length_a   1.000
_cell.length_b   1.000
_cell.length_c   1.000
_cell.angle_alpha   90.00
_cell.angle_beta   90.00
_cell.angle_gamma   90.00
#
_symmetry.space_group_name_H-M   'P 1'
#
loop_
_entity.id
_entity.type
_entity.pdbx_description
1 polymer ?
#
loop_
_entity_poly.entity_id
_entity_poly.type
_entity_poly.pdbx_seq_one_letter_code
_entity_poly.pdbx_strand_id
1 'polypeptide(L)' 'MENHFSSALTATEESISRPSYWGGYSVAPHAIEVLKFKTNRVHTREQYLWEEKSWKMRLLQP' A
#
# COMPACT_ATOMS: atom_id res chain seq x y z
N MET A 1 7.76 -5.27 19.55
CA MET A 1 7.25 -4.36 18.49
C MET A 1 6.10 -3.62 19.14
N GLU A 2 6.50 -2.67 19.97
CA GLU A 2 5.71 -2.17 21.09
C GLU A 2 4.59 -1.22 20.65
N ASN A 3 3.50 -1.28 21.42
CA ASN A 3 2.30 -0.48 21.33
C ASN A 3 2.56 1.03 21.48
N HIS A 4 2.97 1.70 20.40
CA HIS A 4 3.11 3.16 20.38
C HIS A 4 1.78 3.93 20.33
N PHE A 5 0.65 3.24 20.11
CA PHE A 5 -0.67 3.85 19.94
C PHE A 5 -1.55 3.80 21.20
N SER A 6 -1.14 3.08 22.26
CA SER A 6 -1.99 2.87 23.44
C SER A 6 -2.28 4.16 24.20
N SER A 7 -1.34 5.10 24.29
CA SER A 7 -1.56 6.39 24.97
C SER A 7 -2.60 7.27 24.24
N ALA A 8 -2.59 7.25 22.91
CA ALA A 8 -3.55 8.01 22.09
C ALA A 8 -4.99 7.47 22.22
N LEU A 9 -5.15 6.16 22.44
CA LEU A 9 -6.46 5.53 22.66
C LEU A 9 -7.03 5.82 24.06
N THR A 10 -6.18 6.20 25.03
CA THR A 10 -6.58 6.44 26.43
C THR A 10 -7.04 7.90 26.66
N ALA A 11 -6.80 8.80 25.70
CA ALA A 11 -6.97 10.25 25.88
C ALA A 11 -8.38 10.79 25.56
N THR A 12 -9.36 9.95 25.24
CA THR A 12 -10.68 10.40 24.79
C THR A 12 -11.80 9.47 25.22
N GLU A 13 -12.60 9.88 26.20
CA GLU A 13 -13.89 9.25 26.52
C GLU A 13 -15.05 9.81 25.65
N GLU A 14 -14.83 10.93 24.96
CA GLU A 14 -15.82 11.58 24.11
C GLU A 14 -15.78 11.02 22.68
N SER A 15 -16.95 10.60 22.16
CA SER A 15 -17.09 10.17 20.78
C SER A 15 -16.93 11.36 19.83
N ILE A 16 -15.73 11.54 19.27
CA ILE A 16 -15.47 12.54 18.24
C ILE A 16 -16.22 12.13 16.96
N SER A 17 -17.20 12.94 16.55
CA SER A 17 -17.92 12.69 15.30
C SER A 17 -17.00 12.93 14.11
N ARG A 18 -17.08 12.02 13.13
CA ARG A 18 -16.39 12.18 11.84
C ARG A 18 -16.91 13.44 11.14
N PRO A 19 -16.06 14.42 10.78
CA PRO A 19 -16.52 15.59 10.05
C PRO A 19 -17.13 15.22 8.69
N SER A 20 -18.11 16.01 8.22
CA SER A 20 -18.81 15.75 6.95
C SER A 20 -17.91 15.83 5.71
N TYR A 21 -16.81 16.58 5.80
CA TYR A 21 -15.79 16.70 4.76
C TYR A 21 -14.71 15.61 4.84
N TRP A 22 -14.76 14.74 5.84
CA TRP A 22 -13.76 13.68 6.02
C TRP A 22 -14.09 12.49 5.13
N GLY A 23 -13.44 12.44 3.97
CA GLY A 23 -13.55 11.37 2.99
C GLY A 23 -12.18 10.84 2.56
N GLY A 24 -12.16 10.12 1.46
CA GLY A 24 -10.95 9.60 0.86
C GLY A 24 -11.24 8.97 -0.50
N TYR A 25 -10.17 8.64 -1.21
CA TYR A 25 -10.26 7.94 -2.49
C TYR A 25 -9.69 6.54 -2.34
N SER A 26 -10.31 5.60 -3.04
CA SER A 26 -9.73 4.27 -3.25
C SER A 26 -9.10 4.24 -4.64
N VAL A 27 -7.83 3.87 -4.72
CA VAL A 27 -7.13 3.66 -5.98
C VAL A 27 -7.21 2.17 -6.30
N ALA A 28 -7.98 1.81 -7.33
CA ALA A 28 -7.99 0.46 -7.87
C ALA A 28 -6.79 0.30 -8.83
N PRO A 29 -5.76 -0.51 -8.48
CA PRO A 29 -4.58 -0.63 -9.31
C PRO A 29 -4.87 -1.46 -10.56
N HIS A 30 -4.46 -0.96 -11.73
CA HIS A 30 -4.40 -1.74 -12.97
C HIS A 30 -3.04 -2.43 -13.14
N ALA A 31 -2.01 -1.88 -12.51
CA ALA A 31 -0.65 -2.38 -12.52
C ALA A 31 0.05 -2.10 -11.18
N ILE A 32 0.94 -3.00 -10.78
CA ILE A 32 1.83 -2.84 -9.62
C ILE A 32 3.23 -3.27 -10.06
N GLU A 33 4.26 -2.47 -9.77
CA GLU A 33 5.66 -2.85 -9.97
C GLU A 33 6.37 -2.95 -8.63
N VAL A 34 7.07 -4.07 -8.41
CA VAL A 34 7.91 -4.31 -7.24
C VAL A 34 9.37 -4.31 -7.70
N LEU A 35 10.10 -3.26 -7.32
CA LEU A 35 11.54 -3.14 -7.54
C LEU A 35 12.30 -3.71 -6.33
N LYS A 36 13.10 -4.75 -6.57
CA LYS A 36 13.99 -5.34 -5.57
C LYS A 36 15.43 -5.01 -5.93
N PHE A 37 16.06 -4.19 -5.10
CA PHE A 37 17.45 -3.80 -5.28
C PHE A 37 18.38 -5.00 -5.10
N LYS A 38 19.40 -5.05 -5.96
CA LYS A 38 20.52 -5.99 -5.88
C LYS A 38 21.82 -5.20 -5.75
N THR A 39 22.87 -5.86 -5.26
CA THR A 39 24.20 -5.27 -5.10
C THR A 39 24.84 -4.93 -6.44
N ASN A 40 24.55 -5.72 -7.48
CA ASN A 40 24.82 -5.36 -8.86
C ASN A 40 23.71 -4.44 -9.42
N ARG A 41 24.01 -3.69 -10.49
CA ARG A 41 23.06 -2.77 -11.14
C ARG A 41 21.92 -3.48 -11.91
N VAL A 42 21.76 -4.79 -11.71
CA VAL A 42 20.77 -5.63 -12.39
C VAL A 42 19.64 -5.91 -11.38
N HIS A 43 18.83 -4.90 -11.10
CA HIS A 43 17.71 -5.02 -10.17
C HIS A 43 16.64 -5.97 -10.69
N THR A 44 15.87 -6.57 -9.78
CA THR A 44 14.71 -7.36 -10.17
C THR A 44 13.49 -6.45 -10.21
N ARG A 45 12.80 -6.42 -11.34
CA ARG A 45 11.58 -5.65 -11.57
C ARG A 45 10.45 -6.61 -11.89
N GLU A 46 9.57 -6.84 -10.92
CA GLU A 46 8.38 -7.69 -11.06
C GLU A 46 7.17 -6.80 -11.32
N GLN A 47 6.52 -6.97 -12.46
CA GLN A 47 5.28 -6.27 -12.78
C GLN A 47 4.09 -7.22 -12.67
N TYR A 48 3.05 -6.75 -11.98
CA TYR A 48 1.74 -7.38 -11.87
C TYR A 48 0.74 -6.54 -12.64
N LEU A 49 0.01 -7.14 -13.58
CA LEU A 49 -1.05 -6.51 -14.37
C LEU A 49 -2.38 -7.17 -14.04
N TRP A 50 -3.42 -6.36 -13.85
CA TRP A 50 -4.78 -6.84 -13.68
C TRP A 50 -5.43 -7.03 -15.05
N GLU A 51 -5.54 -8.28 -15.49
CA GLU A 51 -6.07 -8.67 -16.81
C GLU A 51 -6.98 -9.88 -16.67
N GLU A 52 -8.09 -9.90 -17.42
CA GLU A 52 -9.03 -11.05 -17.44
C GLU A 52 -9.52 -11.48 -16.04
N LYS A 53 -9.70 -10.53 -15.13
CA LYS A 53 -10.08 -10.76 -13.72
C LYS A 53 -9.03 -11.55 -12.91
N SER A 54 -7.76 -11.47 -13.31
CA SER A 54 -6.64 -12.12 -12.64
C SER A 54 -5.39 -11.23 -12.65
N TRP A 55 -4.44 -11.52 -11.76
CA TRP A 55 -3.12 -10.89 -11.78
C TRP A 55 -2.17 -11.72 -12.65
N LYS A 56 -1.60 -11.10 -13.68
CA LYS A 56 -0.52 -11.67 -14.49
C LYS A 56 0.81 -11.06 -14.05
N MET A 57 1.83 -11.90 -13.84
CA MET A 57 3.16 -11.46 -13.44
C MET A 57 4.15 -11.60 -14.60
N ARG A 58 4.99 -10.58 -14.80
CA ARG A 58 6.16 -10.66 -15.69
C ARG A 58 7.38 -9.97 -15.10
N LEU A 59 8.56 -10.40 -15.53
CA LEU A 59 9.81 -9.71 -15.26
C LEU A 59 10.05 -8.62 -16.31
N LEU A 60 10.46 -7.44 -15.85
CA LEU A 60 10.93 -6.35 -16.72
C LEU A 60 12.46 -6.36 -16.76
N GLN A 61 13.02 -5.88 -17.87
CA GLN A 61 14.45 -5.62 -17.94
C GLN A 61 14.84 -4.50 -16.96
N PRO A 62 15.92 -4.66 -16.18
CA PRO A 62 16.44 -3.62 -15.31
C PRO A 62 16.91 -2.38 -16.07
#